data_AF-A0A6A6DK78-F1
#
_entry.id   AF-A0A6A6DK78-F1
#
_cell.length_a   1.000
_cell.length_b   1.000
_cell.length_c   1.000
_cell.angle_alpha   90.00
_cell.angle_beta   90.00
_cell.angle_gamma   90.00
#
_symmetry.space_group_name_H-M   'P 1'
#
loop_
_entity.id
_entity.type
_entity.pdbx_description
1 polymer ?
#
loop_
_entity_poly.entity_id
_entity_poly.type
_entity_poly.pdbx_seq_one_letter_code
_entity_poly.pdbx_strand_id
1 'polypeptide(L)'
;MRCRQALDKIDYLNAVFFQYLAEGAANVVFSITDYHSQLSPFHRAFVFTDDEDGYVLPSYQFYGKVIRVPKDNEHTLDGQRIKDGFENDVKPLFRNGFLHHLMEHEPVEFDSHIAMALDLELRYVHSDGTTERPRRHEGAIRHETQIALLMTNMSSTPGTSFTIEFKPKWLVQSPNAPRNAYRCRTCAMRAYANWKEKEPDEENKHPPAKTYICPLYLFNGDEQIVGPWVHEKILQLIPSFVNPGQEDGVVGAITTYLTKGDGFALLQHLGIMQKALDPIGVLNHLDATGNHLYSTESNESDLLGIEHQLRLAMTLRDCSMFVKVYYSRQTIAVESKLGDLDFKSVEKVPGWIEKEKRLVEGGFYMGKEGDAGMNASECCLIATEFRRNLPYHW
;
A
#
# COMPACT_ATOMS: atom_id res chain seq x y z
N MET A 1 24.71 1.68 5.11
CA MET A 1 25.07 2.83 4.27
C MET A 1 24.66 4.08 5.00
N ARG A 2 25.44 5.16 4.90
CA ARG A 2 25.07 6.47 5.45
C ARG A 2 24.72 7.44 4.33
N CYS A 3 23.87 8.41 4.65
CA CYS A 3 23.72 9.60 3.85
C CYS A 3 24.24 10.79 4.65
N ARG A 4 24.89 11.74 3.98
CA ARG A 4 25.31 13.01 4.59
C ARG A 4 25.24 14.14 3.57
N GLN A 5 25.29 15.38 4.04
CA GLN A 5 25.45 16.53 3.16
C GLN A 5 26.79 16.47 2.41
N ALA A 6 26.80 16.88 1.15
CA ALA A 6 28.03 17.05 0.37
C ALA A 6 28.89 18.18 0.96
N LEU A 7 30.19 17.92 1.14
CA LEU A 7 31.14 18.79 1.84
C LEU A 7 32.18 19.40 0.89
N ASP A 8 32.60 18.67 -0.14
CA ASP A 8 33.68 19.09 -1.02
C ASP A 8 33.41 18.79 -2.51
N LYS A 9 34.33 19.22 -3.37
CA LYS A 9 34.20 19.06 -4.82
C LYS A 9 34.07 17.60 -5.28
N ILE A 10 34.63 16.64 -4.53
CA ILE A 10 34.56 15.22 -4.87
C ILE A 10 33.16 14.69 -4.55
N ASP A 11 32.59 15.07 -3.41
CA ASP A 11 31.20 14.75 -3.08
C ASP A 11 30.24 15.25 -4.16
N TYR A 12 30.41 16.49 -4.63
CA TYR A 12 29.56 17.09 -5.67
C TYR A 12 29.59 16.34 -7.01
N LEU A 13 30.58 15.48 -7.28
CA LEU A 13 30.60 14.63 -8.48
C LEU A 13 29.59 13.48 -8.41
N ASN A 14 29.19 13.07 -7.21
CA ASN A 14 28.23 11.98 -6.97
C ASN A 14 27.06 12.47 -6.10
N ALA A 15 26.81 13.77 -6.10
CA ALA A 15 25.77 14.36 -5.30
C ALA A 15 24.38 14.08 -5.88
N VAL A 16 23.45 13.83 -4.98
CA VAL A 16 22.03 13.67 -5.27
C VAL A 16 21.22 14.77 -4.59
N PHE A 17 20.00 14.95 -5.09
CA PHE A 17 18.97 15.77 -4.49
C PHE A 17 17.75 14.91 -4.16
N PHE A 18 17.06 15.24 -3.06
CA PHE A 18 15.83 14.57 -2.65
C PHE A 18 14.64 15.47 -2.93
N GLN A 19 13.80 15.05 -3.86
CA GLN A 19 12.58 15.77 -4.23
C GLN A 19 11.37 15.11 -3.61
N TYR A 20 10.45 15.89 -3.05
CA TYR A 20 9.20 15.35 -2.51
C TYR A 20 8.46 14.54 -3.58
N LEU A 21 8.04 13.32 -3.23
CA LEU A 21 7.28 12.45 -4.12
C LEU A 21 5.87 12.19 -3.60
N ALA A 22 5.75 11.76 -2.34
CA ALA A 22 4.46 11.42 -1.74
C ALA A 22 4.55 11.39 -0.20
N GLU A 23 3.39 11.40 0.47
CA GLU A 23 3.34 11.14 1.90
C GLU A 23 2.08 10.40 2.36
N GLY A 24 2.28 9.50 3.32
CA GLY A 24 1.21 8.84 4.08
C GLY A 24 1.11 9.39 5.49
N ALA A 25 0.32 8.74 6.36
CA ALA A 25 0.17 9.17 7.75
C ALA A 25 1.48 9.09 8.57
N ALA A 26 2.31 8.07 8.31
CA ALA A 26 3.51 7.79 9.12
C ALA A 26 4.84 8.10 8.43
N ASN A 27 4.85 8.28 7.10
CA ASN A 27 6.09 8.40 6.33
C ASN A 27 5.96 9.43 5.21
N VAL A 28 7.09 10.04 4.86
CA VAL A 28 7.28 10.82 3.64
C VAL A 28 8.19 10.03 2.70
N VAL A 29 7.94 10.10 1.40
CA VAL A 29 8.77 9.49 0.38
C VAL A 29 9.33 10.58 -0.53
N PHE A 30 10.63 10.52 -0.77
CA PHE A 30 11.34 11.41 -1.69
C PHE A 30 11.92 10.62 -2.87
N SER A 31 11.84 11.16 -4.07
CA SER A 31 12.60 10.66 -5.21
C SER A 31 14.05 11.12 -5.12
N ILE A 32 14.95 10.33 -5.68
CA ILE A 32 16.39 10.63 -5.75
C ILE A 32 16.70 11.05 -7.17
N THR A 33 17.26 12.25 -7.32
CA THR A 33 17.65 12.81 -8.62
C THR A 33 19.08 13.31 -8.58
N ASP A 34 19.66 13.51 -9.77
CA ASP A 34 20.98 14.12 -9.87
C ASP A 34 21.00 15.54 -9.34
N TYR A 35 22.02 15.85 -8.53
CA TYR A 35 22.27 17.21 -8.15
C TYR A 35 22.95 17.96 -9.31
N HIS A 36 22.29 19.00 -9.80
CA HIS A 36 22.87 19.91 -10.78
C HIS A 36 23.02 21.31 -10.18
N SER A 37 24.14 21.98 -10.46
CA SER A 37 24.46 23.31 -9.92
C SER A 37 23.51 24.45 -10.34
N GLN A 38 22.56 24.17 -11.21
CA GLN A 38 21.48 25.09 -11.62
C GLN A 38 20.22 24.96 -10.74
N LEU A 39 20.19 23.99 -9.82
CA LEU A 39 19.15 23.88 -8.81
C LEU A 39 19.21 25.08 -7.88
N SER A 40 18.04 25.53 -7.40
CA SER A 40 17.87 26.64 -6.47
C SER A 40 18.88 26.59 -5.31
N PRO A 41 19.42 27.74 -4.83
CA PRO A 41 20.36 27.78 -3.70
C PRO A 41 19.78 27.22 -2.39
N PHE A 42 18.47 26.98 -2.33
CA PHE A 42 17.80 26.32 -1.22
C PHE A 42 17.93 24.80 -1.24
N HIS A 43 18.19 24.18 -2.40
CA HIS A 43 18.37 22.74 -2.51
C HIS A 43 19.75 22.34 -1.96
N ARG A 44 19.75 21.32 -1.11
CA ARG A 44 20.96 20.75 -0.53
C ARG A 44 21.40 19.54 -1.34
N ALA A 45 22.71 19.43 -1.55
CA ALA A 45 23.35 18.28 -2.15
C ALA A 45 23.68 17.25 -1.07
N PHE A 46 23.36 15.99 -1.33
CA PHE A 46 23.66 14.87 -0.44
C PHE A 46 24.50 13.83 -1.16
N VAL A 47 25.25 13.04 -0.39
CA VAL A 47 25.98 11.88 -0.89
C VAL A 47 25.70 10.67 -0.01
N PHE A 48 25.68 9.50 -0.65
CA PHE A 48 25.68 8.23 0.06
C PHE A 48 27.13 7.77 0.25
N THR A 49 27.43 7.21 1.42
CA THR A 49 28.75 6.68 1.74
C THR A 49 28.65 5.25 2.26
N ASP A 50 29.66 4.45 1.94
CA ASP A 50 29.83 3.13 2.55
C ASP A 50 30.04 3.26 4.07
N ASP A 51 29.55 2.28 4.84
CA ASP A 51 29.65 2.32 6.30
C ASP A 51 31.05 1.94 6.81
N GLU A 52 31.77 1.10 6.05
CA GLU A 52 33.05 0.52 6.48
C GLU A 52 34.20 1.51 6.31
N ASP A 53 34.29 2.15 5.14
CA ASP A 53 35.42 3.01 4.76
C ASP A 53 35.04 4.48 4.52
N GLY A 54 33.74 4.82 4.53
CA GLY A 54 33.26 6.17 4.29
C GLY A 54 33.38 6.65 2.84
N TYR A 55 33.68 5.76 1.90
CA TYR A 55 33.82 6.10 0.49
C TYR A 55 32.50 6.57 -0.10
N VAL A 56 32.55 7.63 -0.93
CA VAL A 56 31.38 8.18 -1.61
C VAL A 56 30.91 7.24 -2.70
N LEU A 57 29.69 6.74 -2.55
CA LEU A 57 29.10 5.80 -3.51
C LEU A 57 28.65 6.54 -4.77
N PRO A 58 28.81 5.94 -5.96
CA PRO A 58 28.36 6.54 -7.20
C PRO A 58 26.85 6.79 -7.24
N SER A 59 26.45 8.02 -7.60
CA SER A 59 25.04 8.46 -7.60
C SER A 59 24.12 7.59 -8.47
N TYR A 60 24.64 7.05 -9.58
CA TYR A 60 23.85 6.25 -10.51
C TYR A 60 23.27 4.97 -9.90
N GLN A 61 23.80 4.49 -8.78
CA GLN A 61 23.26 3.33 -8.06
C GLN A 61 21.88 3.63 -7.43
N PHE A 62 21.49 4.91 -7.35
CA PHE A 62 20.30 5.36 -6.65
C PHE A 62 19.18 5.92 -7.56
N TYR A 63 19.42 6.14 -8.86
CA TYR A 63 18.41 6.75 -9.77
C TYR A 63 17.13 5.93 -9.95
N GLY A 64 17.18 4.63 -9.67
CA GLY A 64 16.02 3.73 -9.66
C GLY A 64 15.36 3.58 -8.30
N LYS A 65 15.72 4.41 -7.31
CA LYS A 65 15.30 4.26 -5.92
C LYS A 65 14.60 5.51 -5.39
N VAL A 66 13.82 5.32 -4.34
CA VAL A 66 13.18 6.37 -3.53
C VAL A 66 13.60 6.19 -2.09
N ILE A 67 13.59 7.28 -1.32
CA ILE A 67 13.89 7.23 0.11
C ILE A 67 12.63 7.49 0.92
N ARG A 68 12.28 6.53 1.77
CA ARG A 68 11.16 6.57 2.70
C ARG A 68 11.69 7.00 4.07
N VAL A 69 11.17 8.13 4.56
CA VAL A 69 11.61 8.77 5.80
C VAL A 69 10.45 8.76 6.82
N PRO A 70 10.68 8.25 8.03
CA PRO A 70 9.72 8.31 9.14
C PRO A 70 9.31 9.74 9.51
N LYS A 71 8.02 9.94 9.79
CA LYS A 71 7.49 11.20 10.37
C LYS A 71 7.61 11.20 11.88
N ASP A 72 7.69 12.39 12.46
CA ASP A 72 7.65 12.56 13.90
C ASP A 72 6.22 12.44 14.44
N ASN A 73 5.81 11.21 14.75
CA ASN A 73 4.58 10.95 15.49
C ASN A 73 4.75 9.74 16.43
N GLU A 74 3.93 9.68 17.48
CA GLU A 74 4.00 8.65 18.53
C GLU A 74 3.75 7.21 18.02
N HIS A 75 3.18 7.07 16.83
CA HIS A 75 2.80 5.78 16.25
C HIS A 75 3.71 5.35 15.09
N THR A 76 4.70 6.16 14.71
CA THR A 76 5.67 5.84 13.66
C THR A 76 6.70 4.89 14.23
N LEU A 77 6.83 3.74 13.58
CA LEU A 77 7.91 2.82 13.88
C LEU A 77 9.23 3.38 13.36
N ASP A 78 10.29 3.18 14.13
CA ASP A 78 11.65 3.42 13.66
C ASP A 78 11.97 2.56 12.42
N GLY A 79 12.81 3.09 11.53
CA GLY A 79 13.18 2.43 10.28
C GLY A 79 13.84 1.06 10.47
N GLN A 80 14.64 0.87 11.53
CA GLN A 80 15.23 -0.43 11.84
C GLN A 80 14.15 -1.44 12.22
N ARG A 81 13.17 -1.03 13.05
CA ARG A 81 12.05 -1.90 13.44
C ARG A 81 11.17 -2.28 12.25
N ILE A 82 10.92 -1.34 11.32
CA ILE A 82 10.21 -1.62 10.07
C ILE A 82 10.98 -2.67 9.25
N LYS A 83 12.29 -2.47 9.08
CA LYS A 83 13.16 -3.39 8.36
C LYS A 83 13.18 -4.78 9.01
N ASP A 84 13.36 -4.85 10.31
CA ASP A 84 13.45 -6.13 11.04
C ASP A 84 12.14 -6.91 10.94
N GLY A 85 10.99 -6.25 11.13
CA GLY A 85 9.68 -6.89 10.94
C GLY A 85 9.45 -7.35 9.50
N PHE A 86 9.91 -6.56 8.52
CA PHE A 86 9.84 -6.96 7.12
C PHE A 86 10.71 -8.17 6.81
N GLU A 87 11.99 -8.17 7.21
CA GLU A 87 12.95 -9.24 6.89
C GLU A 87 12.66 -10.54 7.65
N ASN A 88 12.26 -10.45 8.92
CA ASN A 88 12.08 -11.61 9.79
C ASN A 88 10.67 -12.18 9.75
N ASP A 89 9.65 -11.36 9.52
CA ASP A 89 8.24 -11.81 9.61
C ASP A 89 7.56 -11.83 8.23
N VAL A 90 7.69 -10.79 7.42
CA VAL A 90 6.93 -10.65 6.16
C VAL A 90 7.62 -11.36 4.98
N LYS A 91 8.88 -11.04 4.71
CA LYS A 91 9.66 -11.58 3.58
C LYS A 91 9.69 -13.11 3.52
N PRO A 92 9.77 -13.85 4.64
CA PRO A 92 9.71 -15.31 4.62
C PRO A 92 8.45 -15.88 3.95
N LEU A 93 7.32 -15.17 4.03
CA LEU A 93 6.06 -15.58 3.42
C LEU A 93 6.11 -15.64 1.88
N PHE A 94 7.14 -15.05 1.25
CA PHE A 94 7.27 -14.93 -0.21
C PHE A 94 8.44 -15.75 -0.78
N ARG A 95 9.16 -16.51 0.04
CA ARG A 95 10.35 -17.29 -0.37
C ARG A 95 10.05 -18.34 -1.45
N ASN A 96 8.81 -18.80 -1.55
CA ASN A 96 8.36 -19.80 -2.52
C ASN A 96 8.03 -19.17 -3.90
N GLY A 97 8.95 -18.37 -4.44
CA GLY A 97 8.84 -17.86 -5.82
C GLY A 97 8.21 -16.48 -5.99
N PHE A 98 8.01 -15.71 -4.92
CA PHE A 98 7.39 -14.37 -5.00
C PHE A 98 8.27 -13.23 -4.44
N LEU A 99 9.55 -13.51 -4.13
CA LEU A 99 10.48 -12.50 -3.60
C LEU A 99 10.68 -11.33 -4.56
N HIS A 100 10.62 -11.56 -5.87
CA HIS A 100 10.78 -10.50 -6.87
C HIS A 100 9.63 -9.50 -6.86
N HIS A 101 8.50 -9.80 -6.23
CA HIS A 101 7.43 -8.84 -6.01
C HIS A 101 7.59 -7.98 -4.75
N LEU A 102 8.60 -8.22 -3.92
CA LEU A 102 8.83 -7.39 -2.76
C LEU A 102 9.63 -6.14 -3.13
N MET A 103 9.27 -5.01 -2.53
CA MET A 103 10.15 -3.84 -2.51
C MET A 103 11.35 -4.14 -1.60
N GLU A 104 12.52 -3.76 -2.07
CA GLU A 104 13.73 -3.80 -1.25
C GLU A 104 13.64 -2.74 -0.15
N HIS A 105 14.14 -3.07 1.04
CA HIS A 105 14.24 -2.16 2.18
C HIS A 105 15.69 -2.10 2.63
N GLU A 106 16.46 -1.22 1.99
CA GLU A 106 17.86 -0.98 2.35
C GLU A 106 17.92 0.14 3.42
N PRO A 107 18.50 -0.13 4.61
CA PRO A 107 18.58 0.88 5.66
C PRO A 107 19.65 1.92 5.32
N VAL A 108 19.29 3.19 5.52
CA VAL A 108 20.21 4.32 5.38
C VAL A 108 20.18 5.16 6.64
N GLU A 109 21.33 5.33 7.27
CA GLU A 109 21.47 6.20 8.43
C GLU A 109 21.46 7.67 7.97
N PHE A 110 20.54 8.46 8.53
CA PHE A 110 20.42 9.91 8.32
C PHE A 110 20.80 10.65 9.59
N ASP A 111 21.61 11.71 9.45
CA ASP A 111 21.84 12.66 10.53
C ASP A 111 20.71 13.71 10.63
N SER A 112 20.74 14.49 11.71
CA SER A 112 19.76 15.56 11.94
C SER A 112 19.79 16.66 10.88
N HIS A 113 20.92 16.91 10.22
CA HIS A 113 21.04 17.96 9.19
C HIS A 113 20.29 17.58 7.92
N ILE A 114 20.32 16.31 7.53
CA ILE A 114 19.51 15.80 6.42
C ILE A 114 18.03 15.93 6.74
N ALA A 115 17.62 15.49 7.93
CA ALA A 115 16.22 15.58 8.36
C ALA A 115 15.71 17.03 8.30
N MET A 116 16.50 17.99 8.80
CA MET A 116 16.19 19.41 8.72
C MET A 116 16.08 19.92 7.27
N ALA A 117 16.99 19.49 6.40
CA ALA A 117 16.97 19.90 5.00
C ALA A 117 15.76 19.34 4.23
N LEU A 118 15.35 18.10 4.51
CA LEU A 118 14.14 17.51 3.96
C LEU A 118 12.87 18.23 4.45
N ASP A 119 12.85 18.67 5.71
CA ASP A 119 11.75 19.46 6.24
C ASP A 119 11.64 20.84 5.56
N LEU A 120 12.78 21.45 5.18
CA LEU A 120 12.79 22.68 4.38
C LEU A 120 12.23 22.44 2.98
N GLU A 121 12.59 21.33 2.34
CA GLU A 121 12.02 20.92 1.04
C GLU A 121 10.49 20.78 1.14
N LEU A 122 10.00 20.15 2.20
CA LEU A 122 8.56 20.01 2.46
C LEU A 122 7.83 21.35 2.61
N ARG A 123 8.49 22.36 3.20
CA ARG A 123 7.94 23.72 3.32
C ARG A 123 7.98 24.45 1.98
N TYR A 124 9.05 24.27 1.21
CA TYR A 124 9.17 24.87 -0.12
C TYR A 124 8.06 24.38 -1.04
N VAL A 125 7.85 23.05 -1.11
CA VAL A 125 6.76 22.43 -1.87
C VAL A 125 5.40 22.99 -1.48
N HIS A 126 5.15 23.16 -0.17
CA HIS A 126 3.90 23.76 0.33
C HIS A 126 3.73 25.22 -0.15
N SER A 127 4.82 25.99 -0.23
CA SER A 127 4.78 27.40 -0.64
C SER A 127 4.75 27.63 -2.15
N ASP A 128 5.35 26.74 -2.94
CA ASP A 128 5.49 26.86 -4.39
C ASP A 128 4.18 26.52 -5.14
N GLY A 129 3.27 25.80 -4.48
CA GLY A 129 1.93 25.49 -5.00
C GLY A 129 1.91 24.57 -6.23
N THR A 130 3.08 24.10 -6.69
CA THR A 130 3.24 23.20 -7.83
C THR A 130 2.92 21.75 -7.48
N THR A 131 3.05 21.37 -6.19
CA THR A 131 2.69 20.04 -5.68
C THR A 131 1.94 20.19 -4.36
N GLU A 132 0.67 19.75 -4.30
CA GLU A 132 -0.13 19.82 -3.08
C GLU A 132 0.23 18.69 -2.11
N ARG A 133 0.70 19.06 -0.92
CA ARG A 133 0.76 18.14 0.22
C ARG A 133 -0.66 17.87 0.71
N PRO A 134 -1.07 16.60 0.89
CA PRO A 134 -2.40 16.31 1.44
C PRO A 134 -2.50 16.84 2.87
N ARG A 135 -3.30 17.89 3.12
CA ARG A 135 -3.47 18.51 4.46
C ARG A 135 -3.63 17.52 5.61
N ARG A 136 -4.42 16.46 5.40
CA ARG A 136 -4.68 15.40 6.39
C ARG A 136 -3.47 14.54 6.76
N HIS A 137 -2.42 14.59 5.96
CA HIS A 137 -1.19 13.83 6.17
C HIS A 137 -0.01 14.75 6.44
N GLU A 138 -0.17 16.07 6.52
CA GLU A 138 0.94 16.96 6.85
C GLU A 138 1.57 16.56 8.18
N GLY A 139 2.90 16.48 8.18
CA GLY A 139 3.70 16.13 9.35
C GLY A 139 5.15 16.51 9.11
N ALA A 140 5.86 16.78 10.21
CA ALA A 140 7.30 17.03 10.20
C ALA A 140 8.08 15.72 10.21
N ILE A 141 9.29 15.75 9.67
CA ILE A 141 10.27 14.69 9.82
C ILE A 141 10.90 14.79 11.22
N ARG A 142 11.24 13.66 11.82
CA ARG A 142 11.96 13.64 13.11
C ARG A 142 13.37 14.22 12.94
N HIS A 143 13.75 15.22 13.72
CA HIS A 143 15.08 15.88 13.64
C HIS A 143 16.14 15.21 14.53
N GLU A 144 16.10 13.88 14.58
CA GLU A 144 17.08 13.05 15.27
C GLU A 144 17.74 12.11 14.26
N THR A 145 18.90 11.54 14.61
CA THR A 145 19.48 10.48 13.79
C THR A 145 18.47 9.35 13.67
N GLN A 146 18.16 8.98 12.43
CA GLN A 146 17.13 7.99 12.14
C GLN A 146 17.54 7.11 10.97
N ILE A 147 16.92 5.95 10.88
CA ILE A 147 17.09 5.07 9.73
C ILE A 147 15.97 5.35 8.74
N ALA A 148 16.34 5.84 7.57
CA ALA A 148 15.48 5.89 6.40
C ALA A 148 15.57 4.56 5.63
N LEU A 149 14.56 4.27 4.81
CA LEU A 149 14.53 3.07 3.98
C LEU A 149 14.61 3.46 2.51
N LEU A 150 15.64 2.95 1.84
CA LEU A 150 15.81 3.07 0.41
C LEU A 150 15.06 1.93 -0.27
N MET A 151 14.19 2.28 -1.22
CA MET A 151 13.21 1.38 -1.83
C MET A 151 13.19 1.52 -3.35
N THR A 152 12.69 0.51 -4.04
CA THR A 152 12.52 0.55 -5.51
C THR A 152 11.57 1.68 -5.94
N ASN A 153 11.97 2.46 -6.94
CA ASN A 153 11.13 3.52 -7.49
C ASN A 153 10.08 2.98 -8.47
N MET A 154 8.85 2.86 -7.99
CA MET A 154 7.70 2.47 -8.79
C MET A 154 6.94 3.66 -9.41
N SER A 155 7.48 4.87 -9.40
CA SER A 155 6.82 6.03 -10.03
C SER A 155 6.75 5.90 -11.56
N SER A 156 5.73 6.53 -12.14
CA SER A 156 5.58 6.66 -13.58
C SER A 156 6.71 7.51 -14.18
N THR A 157 7.13 7.19 -15.41
CA THR A 157 8.09 7.99 -16.17
C THR A 157 7.43 8.44 -17.47
N PRO A 158 7.11 9.73 -17.62
CA PRO A 158 6.38 10.23 -18.79
C PRO A 158 6.95 9.73 -20.11
N GLY A 159 6.07 9.19 -20.96
CA GLY A 159 6.42 8.69 -22.29
C GLY A 159 7.11 7.32 -22.34
N THR A 160 7.47 6.71 -21.22
CA THR A 160 8.16 5.40 -21.19
C THR A 160 7.49 4.36 -20.30
N SER A 161 6.92 4.77 -19.16
CA SER A 161 6.23 3.88 -18.24
C SER A 161 5.18 4.60 -17.41
N PHE A 162 4.19 3.86 -16.94
CA PHE A 162 3.25 4.34 -15.94
C PHE A 162 2.98 3.25 -14.90
N THR A 163 2.49 3.66 -13.74
CA THR A 163 2.17 2.76 -12.63
C THR A 163 0.73 2.91 -12.18
N ILE A 164 0.05 1.78 -12.04
CA ILE A 164 -1.25 1.70 -11.36
C ILE A 164 -0.98 1.25 -9.93
N GLU A 165 -1.49 2.00 -8.96
CA GLU A 165 -1.50 1.61 -7.55
C GLU A 165 -2.91 1.18 -7.13
N PHE A 166 -3.00 0.05 -6.43
CA PHE A 166 -4.21 -0.35 -5.73
C PHE A 166 -3.90 -1.20 -4.49
N LYS A 167 -4.84 -1.26 -3.54
CA LYS A 167 -4.75 -2.18 -2.40
C LYS A 167 -5.58 -3.43 -2.69
N PRO A 168 -4.99 -4.65 -2.72
CA PRO A 168 -5.75 -5.89 -2.94
C PRO A 168 -6.80 -6.15 -1.86
N LYS A 169 -6.59 -5.64 -0.65
CA LYS A 169 -7.48 -5.80 0.51
C LYS A 169 -7.72 -7.28 0.86
N TRP A 170 -8.94 -7.63 1.25
CA TRP A 170 -9.30 -8.97 1.71
C TRP A 170 -9.65 -9.83 0.50
N LEU A 171 -8.69 -10.64 0.05
CA LEU A 171 -8.81 -11.49 -1.14
C LEU A 171 -9.62 -12.77 -0.86
N VAL A 172 -9.91 -13.04 0.41
CA VAL A 172 -10.83 -14.07 0.87
C VAL A 172 -11.88 -13.45 1.80
N GLN A 173 -13.05 -14.06 1.88
CA GLN A 173 -14.10 -13.60 2.79
C GLN A 173 -13.63 -13.70 4.25
N SER A 174 -14.06 -12.74 5.08
CA SER A 174 -13.80 -12.76 6.53
C SER A 174 -14.39 -14.05 7.14
N PRO A 175 -13.65 -14.78 7.97
CA PRO A 175 -14.21 -15.91 8.73
C PRO A 175 -15.34 -15.49 9.68
N ASN A 176 -15.39 -14.22 10.09
CA ASN A 176 -16.46 -13.68 10.93
C ASN A 176 -17.66 -13.16 10.12
N ALA A 177 -17.62 -13.20 8.78
CA ALA A 177 -18.77 -12.84 7.97
C ALA A 177 -19.93 -13.83 8.24
N PRO A 178 -21.17 -13.35 8.46
CA PRO A 178 -22.33 -14.21 8.64
C PRO A 178 -22.55 -15.16 7.46
N ARG A 179 -23.13 -16.34 7.71
CA ARG A 179 -23.38 -17.35 6.65
C ARG A 179 -24.26 -16.84 5.51
N ASN A 180 -25.17 -15.90 5.82
CA ASN A 180 -26.04 -15.23 4.86
C ASN A 180 -25.47 -13.87 4.41
N ALA A 181 -24.16 -13.67 4.48
CA ALA A 181 -23.52 -12.46 3.99
C ALA A 181 -23.81 -12.28 2.49
N TYR A 182 -24.20 -11.07 2.14
CA TYR A 182 -24.44 -10.60 0.78
C TYR A 182 -23.22 -9.87 0.21
N ARG A 183 -22.32 -9.39 1.08
CA ARG A 183 -21.11 -8.67 0.72
C ARG A 183 -19.85 -9.36 1.23
N CYS A 184 -18.73 -9.17 0.52
CA CYS A 184 -17.41 -9.44 1.10
C CYS A 184 -17.07 -8.39 2.16
N ARG A 185 -16.12 -8.69 3.05
CA ARG A 185 -15.67 -7.78 4.12
C ARG A 185 -15.29 -6.38 3.62
N THR A 186 -14.56 -6.29 2.50
CA THR A 186 -14.18 -4.99 1.93
C THR A 186 -15.38 -4.22 1.37
N CYS A 187 -16.33 -4.90 0.74
CA CYS A 187 -17.58 -4.27 0.30
C CYS A 187 -18.45 -3.83 1.49
N ALA A 188 -18.51 -4.62 2.57
CA ALA A 188 -19.21 -4.25 3.80
C ALA A 188 -18.57 -3.02 4.47
N MET A 189 -17.25 -2.95 4.54
CA MET A 189 -16.52 -1.76 5.02
C MET A 189 -16.81 -0.51 4.20
N ARG A 190 -16.94 -0.63 2.87
CA ARG A 190 -17.31 0.51 2.02
C ARG A 190 -18.75 0.95 2.25
N ALA A 191 -19.67 0.00 2.40
CA ALA A 191 -21.04 0.33 2.76
C ALA A 191 -21.10 1.05 4.12
N TYR A 192 -20.32 0.61 5.11
CA TYR A 192 -20.18 1.30 6.39
C TYR A 192 -19.64 2.72 6.26
N ALA A 193 -18.57 2.92 5.49
CA ALA A 193 -18.02 4.26 5.25
C ALA A 193 -19.05 5.19 4.59
N ASN A 194 -19.70 4.73 3.52
CA ASN A 194 -20.74 5.49 2.82
C ASN A 194 -21.96 5.77 3.71
N TRP A 195 -22.31 4.86 4.62
CA TRP A 195 -23.39 5.05 5.58
C TRP A 195 -23.04 6.09 6.63
N LYS A 196 -21.80 6.06 7.15
CA LYS A 196 -21.30 7.02 8.14
C LYS A 196 -21.25 8.44 7.57
N GLU A 197 -20.87 8.60 6.31
CA GLU A 197 -20.79 9.91 5.63
C GLU A 197 -22.16 10.52 5.27
N LYS A 198 -23.28 9.85 5.56
CA LYS A 198 -24.63 10.45 5.43
C LYS A 198 -25.04 11.27 6.66
N GLU A 199 -24.17 11.43 7.66
CA GLU A 199 -24.34 12.45 8.71
C GLU A 199 -24.00 13.86 8.17
N PRO A 200 -24.73 14.92 8.56
CA PRO A 200 -24.90 16.13 7.75
C PRO A 200 -23.80 17.18 7.84
N ASP A 201 -22.53 16.81 8.04
CA ASP A 201 -21.41 17.76 7.99
C ASP A 201 -20.12 17.06 7.51
N GLU A 202 -19.81 17.20 6.22
CA GLU A 202 -18.49 17.56 5.67
C GLU A 202 -18.44 17.28 4.15
N GLU A 203 -18.09 18.31 3.38
CA GLU A 203 -17.82 18.21 1.95
C GLU A 203 -16.60 17.30 1.68
N ASN A 204 -16.82 16.26 0.87
CA ASN A 204 -15.82 15.51 0.08
C ASN A 204 -14.75 14.70 0.82
N LYS A 205 -14.74 13.37 0.60
CA LYS A 205 -13.68 12.63 -0.14
C LYS A 205 -13.96 11.12 -0.14
N HIS A 206 -14.92 10.68 -0.95
CA HIS A 206 -14.95 9.29 -1.38
C HIS A 206 -14.48 9.20 -2.83
N PRO A 207 -13.52 8.30 -3.15
CA PRO A 207 -13.13 8.10 -4.53
C PRO A 207 -14.39 7.64 -5.30
N PRO A 208 -14.63 8.17 -6.51
CA PRO A 208 -15.80 7.81 -7.30
C PRO A 208 -15.85 6.29 -7.46
N ALA A 209 -17.07 5.73 -7.45
CA ALA A 209 -17.35 4.29 -7.55
C ALA A 209 -16.53 3.58 -8.65
N LYS A 210 -16.19 4.32 -9.70
CA LYS A 210 -15.34 3.98 -10.86
C LYS A 210 -13.95 3.42 -10.55
N THR A 211 -13.34 3.79 -9.41
CA THR A 211 -11.97 3.36 -9.09
C THR A 211 -11.86 2.09 -8.26
N TYR A 212 -13.00 1.58 -7.77
CA TYR A 212 -13.05 0.43 -6.89
C TYR A 212 -13.32 -0.86 -7.66
N ILE A 213 -12.64 -1.92 -7.24
CA ILE A 213 -12.95 -3.29 -7.62
C ILE A 213 -13.15 -4.14 -6.36
N CYS A 214 -14.14 -5.04 -6.36
CA CYS A 214 -14.29 -6.01 -5.29
C CYS A 214 -13.07 -6.95 -5.29
N PRO A 215 -12.36 -7.10 -4.15
CA PRO A 215 -11.18 -7.96 -4.05
C PRO A 215 -11.41 -9.40 -4.53
N LEU A 216 -12.63 -9.92 -4.39
CA LEU A 216 -12.93 -11.29 -4.80
C LEU A 216 -13.00 -11.45 -6.34
N TYR A 217 -13.31 -10.39 -7.10
CA TYR A 217 -13.19 -10.44 -8.56
C TYR A 217 -11.72 -10.47 -8.99
N LEU A 218 -10.85 -9.71 -8.32
CA LEU A 218 -9.40 -9.78 -8.51
C LEU A 218 -8.87 -11.17 -8.17
N PHE A 219 -9.24 -11.70 -7.00
CA PHE A 219 -8.83 -13.02 -6.56
C PHE A 219 -9.30 -14.11 -7.54
N ASN A 220 -10.50 -14.00 -8.11
CA ASN A 220 -11.00 -14.99 -9.07
C ASN A 220 -10.48 -14.80 -10.51
N GLY A 221 -9.72 -13.73 -10.79
CA GLY A 221 -9.21 -13.46 -12.13
C GLY A 221 -10.33 -13.20 -13.15
N ASP A 222 -11.42 -12.54 -12.73
CA ASP A 222 -12.58 -12.29 -13.59
C ASP A 222 -12.28 -11.20 -14.63
N GLU A 223 -11.87 -11.59 -15.83
CA GLU A 223 -11.51 -10.66 -16.91
C GLU A 223 -12.65 -9.72 -17.33
N GLN A 224 -13.90 -10.15 -17.19
CA GLN A 224 -15.06 -9.32 -17.56
C GLN A 224 -15.24 -8.14 -16.61
N ILE A 225 -14.70 -8.23 -15.39
CA ILE A 225 -14.72 -7.16 -14.39
C ILE A 225 -13.37 -6.45 -14.29
N VAL A 226 -12.26 -7.19 -14.27
CA VAL A 226 -10.90 -6.65 -14.12
C VAL A 226 -10.51 -5.82 -15.34
N GLY A 227 -10.85 -6.25 -16.56
CA GLY A 227 -10.49 -5.51 -17.78
C GLY A 227 -11.07 -4.10 -17.84
N PRO A 228 -12.39 -3.92 -17.70
CA PRO A 228 -13.00 -2.59 -17.65
C PRO A 228 -12.45 -1.72 -16.49
N TRP A 229 -12.19 -2.30 -15.32
CA TRP A 229 -11.59 -1.56 -14.21
C TRP A 229 -10.17 -1.09 -14.52
N VAL A 230 -9.34 -1.93 -15.15
CA VAL A 230 -7.99 -1.57 -15.62
C VAL A 230 -8.07 -0.43 -16.64
N HIS A 231 -9.00 -0.54 -17.60
CA HIS A 231 -9.22 0.49 -18.61
C HIS A 231 -9.56 1.85 -17.99
N GLU A 232 -10.51 1.90 -17.04
CA GLU A 232 -10.84 3.14 -16.34
C GLU A 232 -9.65 3.71 -15.53
N LYS A 233 -8.83 2.85 -14.92
CA LYS A 233 -7.60 3.28 -14.22
C LYS A 233 -6.59 3.90 -15.18
N ILE A 234 -6.42 3.32 -16.37
CA ILE A 234 -5.52 3.86 -17.38
C ILE A 234 -6.00 5.22 -17.87
N LEU A 235 -7.29 5.39 -18.18
CA LEU A 235 -7.85 6.66 -18.64
C LEU A 235 -7.67 7.81 -17.65
N GLN A 236 -7.57 7.52 -16.35
CA GLN A 236 -7.29 8.52 -15.31
C GLN A 236 -5.81 8.94 -15.27
N LEU A 237 -4.90 8.05 -15.66
CA LEU A 237 -3.45 8.28 -15.61
C LEU A 237 -2.89 8.80 -16.93
N ILE A 238 -3.43 8.30 -18.05
CA ILE A 238 -3.00 8.60 -19.41
C ILE A 238 -4.25 8.99 -20.20
N PRO A 239 -4.53 10.30 -20.33
CA PRO A 239 -5.71 10.77 -21.05
C PRO A 239 -5.70 10.41 -22.54
N SER A 240 -4.52 10.23 -23.13
CA SER A 240 -4.38 9.82 -24.53
C SER A 240 -3.06 9.09 -24.79
N PHE A 241 -3.13 8.01 -25.58
CA PHE A 241 -1.96 7.34 -26.11
C PHE A 241 -1.52 7.97 -27.43
N VAL A 242 -0.21 8.03 -27.67
CA VAL A 242 0.36 8.60 -28.89
C VAL A 242 0.05 7.74 -30.13
N ASN A 243 -0.06 6.42 -29.95
CA ASN A 243 -0.26 5.47 -31.06
C ASN A 243 -1.65 4.82 -31.00
N PRO A 244 -2.39 4.74 -32.12
CA PRO A 244 -3.67 4.02 -32.19
C PRO A 244 -3.53 2.55 -31.78
N GLY A 245 -4.47 2.02 -31.00
CA GLY A 245 -4.49 0.61 -30.55
C GLY A 245 -3.47 0.25 -29.46
N GLN A 246 -2.59 1.18 -29.06
CA GLN A 246 -1.66 0.96 -27.94
C GLN A 246 -2.40 0.82 -26.61
N GLU A 247 -3.51 1.55 -26.46
CA GLU A 247 -4.40 1.47 -25.30
C GLU A 247 -4.93 0.04 -25.09
N ASP A 248 -5.54 -0.56 -26.11
CA ASP A 248 -6.07 -1.92 -26.04
C ASP A 248 -4.98 -2.95 -25.72
N GLY A 249 -3.79 -2.79 -26.30
CA GLY A 249 -2.64 -3.64 -26.02
C GLY A 249 -2.19 -3.54 -24.56
N VAL A 250 -2.14 -2.33 -24.01
CA VAL A 250 -1.77 -2.07 -22.61
C VAL A 250 -2.83 -2.59 -21.65
N VAL A 251 -4.11 -2.30 -21.91
CA VAL A 251 -5.25 -2.82 -21.13
C VAL A 251 -5.23 -4.35 -21.12
N GLY A 252 -5.09 -4.97 -22.28
CA GLY A 252 -5.02 -6.42 -22.43
C GLY A 252 -3.85 -7.06 -21.69
N ALA A 253 -2.66 -6.43 -21.74
CA ALA A 253 -1.47 -6.90 -21.04
C ALA A 253 -1.64 -6.86 -19.52
N ILE A 254 -2.12 -5.75 -18.95
CA ILE A 254 -2.36 -5.64 -17.50
C ILE A 254 -3.49 -6.56 -17.06
N THR A 255 -4.57 -6.65 -17.83
CA THR A 255 -5.69 -7.55 -17.53
C THR A 255 -5.19 -8.98 -17.45
N THR A 256 -4.49 -9.46 -18.48
CA THR A 256 -3.90 -10.81 -18.50
C THR A 256 -2.95 -11.02 -17.33
N TYR A 257 -2.10 -10.03 -17.03
CA TYR A 257 -1.17 -10.09 -15.90
C TYR A 257 -1.90 -10.30 -14.56
N LEU A 258 -3.02 -9.62 -14.34
CA LEU A 258 -3.80 -9.67 -13.10
C LEU A 258 -4.82 -10.82 -13.03
N THR A 259 -5.20 -11.44 -14.15
CA THR A 259 -6.19 -12.52 -14.18
C THR A 259 -5.62 -13.91 -14.45
N LYS A 260 -4.47 -14.00 -15.11
CA LYS A 260 -3.85 -15.27 -15.54
C LYS A 260 -2.32 -15.31 -15.39
N GLY A 261 -1.67 -14.16 -15.28
CA GLY A 261 -0.21 -14.03 -15.24
C GLY A 261 0.41 -14.01 -13.84
N ASP A 262 1.61 -13.45 -13.76
CA ASP A 262 2.41 -13.39 -12.52
C ASP A 262 1.70 -12.59 -11.42
N GLY A 263 1.06 -11.47 -11.76
CA GLY A 263 0.24 -10.70 -10.84
C GLY A 263 -0.94 -11.49 -10.27
N PHE A 264 -1.59 -12.32 -11.10
CA PHE A 264 -2.65 -13.22 -10.63
C PHE A 264 -2.11 -14.28 -9.67
N ALA A 265 -0.96 -14.90 -9.99
CA ALA A 265 -0.31 -15.86 -9.11
C ALA A 265 0.05 -15.23 -7.75
N LEU A 266 0.52 -13.99 -7.74
CA LEU A 266 0.78 -13.23 -6.51
C LEU A 266 -0.51 -12.98 -5.71
N LEU A 267 -1.61 -12.56 -6.36
CA LEU A 267 -2.90 -12.36 -5.68
C LEU A 267 -3.44 -13.67 -5.09
N GLN A 268 -3.28 -14.79 -5.80
CA GLN A 268 -3.62 -16.12 -5.29
C GLN A 268 -2.79 -16.46 -4.04
N HIS A 269 -1.47 -16.27 -4.11
CA HIS A 269 -0.56 -16.48 -2.98
C HIS A 269 -0.96 -15.63 -1.76
N LEU A 270 -1.21 -14.33 -1.96
CA LEU A 270 -1.67 -13.44 -0.90
C LEU A 270 -2.97 -13.94 -0.26
N GLY A 271 -3.96 -14.35 -1.06
CA GLY A 271 -5.23 -14.87 -0.52
C GLY A 271 -5.06 -16.17 0.27
N ILE A 272 -4.20 -17.08 -0.19
CA ILE A 272 -3.86 -18.32 0.53
C ILE A 272 -3.20 -17.98 1.88
N MET A 273 -2.23 -17.07 1.90
CA MET A 273 -1.57 -16.63 3.13
C MET A 273 -2.54 -15.92 4.08
N GLN A 274 -3.40 -15.02 3.56
CA GLN A 274 -4.43 -14.35 4.37
C GLN A 274 -5.39 -15.32 5.06
N LYS A 275 -5.70 -16.45 4.42
CA LYS A 275 -6.55 -17.52 4.98
C LYS A 275 -5.79 -18.38 5.98
N ALA A 276 -4.54 -18.73 5.68
CA ALA A 276 -3.70 -19.58 6.52
C ALA A 276 -3.34 -18.88 7.85
N LEU A 277 -3.04 -17.57 7.79
CA LEU A 277 -2.61 -16.77 8.93
C LEU A 277 -3.75 -16.30 9.83
N ASP A 278 -4.99 -16.28 9.34
CA ASP A 278 -6.16 -15.93 10.16
C ASP A 278 -7.39 -16.77 9.75
N PRO A 279 -7.39 -18.06 10.12
CA PRO A 279 -8.44 -18.99 9.72
C PRO A 279 -9.73 -18.82 10.52
N ILE A 280 -9.64 -18.24 11.73
CA ILE A 280 -10.75 -18.09 12.68
C ILE A 280 -11.39 -16.70 12.64
N GLY A 281 -10.69 -15.69 12.11
CA GLY A 281 -11.17 -14.32 12.02
C GLY A 281 -10.98 -13.54 13.32
N VAL A 282 -10.75 -12.24 13.18
CA VAL A 282 -10.37 -11.29 14.25
C VAL A 282 -11.26 -11.34 15.51
N LEU A 283 -12.57 -11.62 15.40
CA LEU A 283 -13.46 -11.67 16.57
C LEU A 283 -13.20 -12.87 17.48
N ASN A 284 -12.57 -13.92 16.96
CA ASN A 284 -12.24 -15.14 17.69
C ASN A 284 -10.83 -15.11 18.29
N HIS A 285 -10.23 -13.91 18.38
CA HIS A 285 -8.96 -13.68 19.08
C HIS A 285 -9.17 -13.03 20.48
N LEU A 286 -10.43 -12.87 20.92
CA LEU A 286 -10.82 -12.37 22.26
C LEU A 286 -11.63 -13.40 23.04
N ASP A 287 -11.42 -13.48 24.37
CA ASP A 287 -12.27 -14.24 25.28
C ASP A 287 -13.61 -13.55 25.54
N ALA A 288 -14.48 -14.26 26.26
CA ALA A 288 -15.82 -13.81 26.64
C ALA A 288 -15.81 -12.54 27.53
N THR A 289 -14.67 -12.18 28.12
CA THR A 289 -14.51 -10.96 28.94
C THR A 289 -13.98 -9.77 28.14
N GLY A 290 -13.70 -9.97 26.84
CA GLY A 290 -13.10 -8.96 25.98
C GLY A 290 -11.58 -8.80 26.16
N ASN A 291 -10.97 -9.64 27.00
CA ASN A 291 -9.53 -9.81 27.03
C ASN A 291 -9.13 -10.68 25.83
N HIS A 292 -7.86 -10.68 25.45
CA HIS A 292 -7.40 -11.63 24.45
C HIS A 292 -7.69 -13.06 24.94
N LEU A 293 -8.11 -13.96 24.03
CA LEU A 293 -8.52 -15.37 24.30
C LEU A 293 -7.47 -16.24 25.00
N TYR A 294 -6.39 -15.59 25.41
CA TYR A 294 -5.05 -16.07 25.63
C TYR A 294 -4.50 -15.54 26.97
N SER A 295 -5.34 -14.88 27.79
CA SER A 295 -4.98 -14.43 29.13
C SER A 295 -5.14 -15.51 30.23
N THR A 296 -5.51 -16.74 29.86
CA THR A 296 -5.74 -17.84 30.81
C THR A 296 -4.85 -19.05 30.51
N GLU A 297 -3.79 -19.22 31.31
CA GLU A 297 -3.03 -20.45 31.63
C GLU A 297 -2.70 -21.50 30.54
N SER A 298 -2.77 -21.19 29.25
CA SER A 298 -2.19 -22.02 28.18
C SER A 298 -0.83 -21.48 27.75
N ASN A 299 0.15 -22.37 27.51
CA ASN A 299 1.54 -22.09 27.13
C ASN A 299 1.76 -20.78 26.35
N GLU A 300 2.47 -19.82 26.95
CA GLU A 300 2.78 -18.48 26.41
C GLU A 300 3.33 -18.49 24.96
N SER A 301 4.01 -19.56 24.56
CA SER A 301 4.61 -19.70 23.21
C SER A 301 3.58 -19.82 22.09
N ASP A 302 2.49 -20.56 22.32
CA ASP A 302 1.46 -20.79 21.29
C ASP A 302 0.61 -19.53 21.10
N LEU A 303 0.46 -18.75 22.17
CA LEU A 303 -0.29 -17.50 22.22
C LEU A 303 0.38 -16.37 21.43
N LEU A 304 1.68 -16.22 21.62
CA LEU A 304 2.49 -15.28 20.85
C LEU A 304 2.40 -15.58 19.35
N GLY A 305 2.34 -16.86 18.99
CA GLY A 305 2.24 -17.32 17.60
C GLY A 305 0.93 -16.97 16.91
N ILE A 306 -0.22 -17.01 17.61
CA ILE A 306 -1.53 -16.75 16.98
C ILE A 306 -1.74 -15.25 16.73
N GLU A 307 -1.42 -14.39 17.70
CA GLU A 307 -1.50 -12.95 17.52
C GLU A 307 -0.54 -12.48 16.41
N HIS A 308 0.68 -13.01 16.40
CA HIS A 308 1.67 -12.73 15.36
C HIS A 308 1.13 -13.07 13.96
N GLN A 309 0.48 -14.22 13.80
CA GLN A 309 -0.16 -14.61 12.54
C GLN A 309 -1.30 -13.67 12.15
N LEU A 310 -2.17 -13.27 13.08
CA LEU A 310 -3.22 -12.27 12.79
C LEU A 310 -2.60 -10.95 12.30
N ARG A 311 -1.53 -10.48 12.94
CA ARG A 311 -0.84 -9.24 12.56
C ARG A 311 -0.21 -9.37 11.17
N LEU A 312 0.34 -10.54 10.82
CA LEU A 312 0.81 -10.82 9.46
C LEU A 312 -0.36 -10.81 8.46
N ALA A 313 -1.47 -11.48 8.76
CA ALA A 313 -2.66 -11.46 7.92
C ALA A 313 -3.15 -10.02 7.68
N MET A 314 -3.19 -9.19 8.72
CA MET A 314 -3.58 -7.78 8.63
C MET A 314 -2.56 -6.91 7.90
N THR A 315 -1.27 -7.27 7.93
CA THR A 315 -0.23 -6.66 7.10
C THR A 315 -0.52 -6.94 5.61
N LEU A 316 -0.76 -8.20 5.24
CA LEU A 316 -1.08 -8.58 3.86
C LEU A 316 -2.40 -8.00 3.35
N ARG A 317 -3.40 -7.81 4.23
CA ARG A 317 -4.71 -7.22 3.88
C ARG A 317 -4.66 -5.71 3.69
N ASP A 318 -3.57 -5.04 4.07
CA ASP A 318 -3.46 -3.58 3.97
C ASP A 318 -2.27 -3.10 3.13
N CYS A 319 -1.53 -4.04 2.52
CA CYS A 319 -0.48 -3.75 1.55
C CYS A 319 -1.03 -3.05 0.29
N SER A 320 -0.11 -2.41 -0.43
CA SER A 320 -0.37 -1.75 -1.71
C SER A 320 0.38 -2.49 -2.81
N MET A 321 -0.27 -2.72 -3.94
CA MET A 321 0.32 -3.32 -5.13
C MET A 321 0.52 -2.24 -6.19
N PHE A 322 1.77 -2.06 -6.59
CA PHE A 322 2.20 -1.16 -7.66
C PHE A 322 2.42 -2.00 -8.90
N VAL A 323 1.63 -1.77 -9.94
CA VAL A 323 1.76 -2.44 -11.24
C VAL A 323 2.36 -1.44 -12.22
N LYS A 324 3.62 -1.65 -12.57
CA LYS A 324 4.35 -0.77 -13.49
C LYS A 324 4.36 -1.38 -14.87
N VAL A 325 4.02 -0.55 -15.85
CA VAL A 325 3.96 -0.93 -17.26
C VAL A 325 4.98 -0.14 -18.03
N TYR A 326 5.91 -0.85 -18.65
CA TYR A 326 6.84 -0.31 -19.62
C TYR A 326 6.24 -0.52 -21.00
N TYR A 327 6.06 0.55 -21.75
CA TYR A 327 5.41 0.50 -23.05
C TYR A 327 6.27 1.21 -24.09
N SER A 328 6.61 0.50 -25.15
CA SER A 328 7.26 1.03 -26.34
C SER A 328 6.37 0.81 -27.56
N ARG A 329 6.84 1.19 -28.76
CA ARG A 329 6.14 0.86 -30.01
C ARG A 329 6.07 -0.65 -30.30
N GLN A 330 6.93 -1.46 -29.67
CA GLN A 330 7.11 -2.87 -30.02
C GLN A 330 6.86 -3.83 -28.85
N THR A 331 7.00 -3.35 -27.62
CA THR A 331 7.01 -4.20 -26.43
C THR A 331 6.17 -3.58 -25.32
N ILE A 332 5.40 -4.43 -24.64
CA ILE A 332 4.74 -4.09 -23.38
C ILE A 332 5.26 -5.09 -22.34
N ALA A 333 5.84 -4.57 -21.27
CA ALA A 333 6.27 -5.36 -20.13
C ALA A 333 5.54 -4.86 -18.89
N VAL A 334 5.04 -5.80 -18.09
CA VAL A 334 4.30 -5.52 -16.86
C VAL A 334 5.03 -6.19 -15.72
N GLU A 335 5.28 -5.45 -14.65
CA GLU A 335 5.81 -5.97 -13.40
C GLU A 335 5.00 -5.43 -12.23
N SER A 336 5.12 -6.06 -11.06
CA SER A 336 4.51 -5.54 -9.84
C SER A 336 5.38 -5.66 -8.62
N LYS A 337 5.24 -4.68 -7.73
CA LYS A 337 5.85 -4.67 -6.40
C LYS A 337 4.79 -4.44 -5.32
N LEU A 338 4.98 -5.08 -4.17
CA LEU A 338 4.19 -4.86 -2.96
C LEU A 338 4.90 -3.84 -2.06
N GLY A 339 4.20 -2.77 -1.71
CA GLY A 339 4.57 -1.80 -0.69
C GLY A 339 3.60 -1.82 0.50
N ASP A 340 3.82 -0.92 1.46
CA ASP A 340 3.05 -0.83 2.72
C ASP A 340 3.04 -2.14 3.54
N LEU A 341 4.13 -2.90 3.50
CA LEU A 341 4.30 -4.18 4.20
C LEU A 341 4.90 -4.03 5.61
N ASP A 342 4.68 -2.88 6.26
CA ASP A 342 5.11 -2.68 7.64
C ASP A 342 4.34 -3.64 8.56
N PHE A 343 5.07 -4.47 9.30
CA PHE A 343 4.47 -5.42 10.21
C PHE A 343 3.58 -4.69 11.22
N LYS A 344 2.29 -5.00 11.21
CA LYS A 344 1.32 -4.29 12.06
C LYS A 344 1.62 -4.53 13.53
N SER A 345 1.46 -3.49 14.33
CA SER A 345 1.67 -3.53 15.78
C SER A 345 0.46 -4.12 16.53
N VAL A 346 0.68 -4.64 17.73
CA VAL A 346 -0.36 -5.30 18.54
C VAL A 346 -1.46 -4.32 19.00
N GLU A 347 -1.10 -3.06 19.21
CA GLU A 347 -2.01 -2.00 19.68
C GLU A 347 -3.13 -1.70 18.68
N LYS A 348 -3.00 -2.15 17.43
CA LYS A 348 -4.05 -2.02 16.40
C LYS A 348 -5.15 -3.08 16.54
N VAL A 349 -4.91 -4.19 17.24
CA VAL A 349 -5.84 -5.34 17.33
C VAL A 349 -7.22 -4.93 17.87
N PRO A 350 -7.35 -4.16 18.98
CA PRO A 350 -8.66 -3.73 19.47
C PRO A 350 -9.46 -2.95 18.41
N GLY A 351 -8.78 -2.10 17.64
CA GLY A 351 -9.41 -1.34 16.55
C GLY A 351 -9.86 -2.21 15.37
N TRP A 352 -9.22 -3.36 15.13
CA TRP A 352 -9.67 -4.32 14.11
C TRP A 352 -10.91 -5.09 14.56
N ILE A 353 -10.95 -5.50 15.83
CA ILE A 353 -12.09 -6.18 16.44
C ILE A 353 -13.32 -5.30 16.40
N GLU A 354 -13.19 -4.06 16.89
CA GLU A 354 -14.28 -3.09 16.93
C GLU A 354 -14.86 -2.84 15.53
N LYS A 355 -13.99 -2.71 14.51
CA LYS A 355 -14.44 -2.57 13.13
C LYS A 355 -15.22 -3.80 12.65
N GLU A 356 -14.72 -5.00 12.93
CA GLU A 356 -15.40 -6.23 12.49
C GLU A 356 -16.74 -6.42 13.22
N LYS A 357 -16.82 -6.15 14.53
CA LYS A 357 -18.08 -6.17 15.30
C LYS A 357 -19.13 -5.25 14.67
N ARG A 358 -18.74 -4.01 14.36
CA ARG A 358 -19.63 -3.05 13.68
C ARG A 358 -20.17 -3.56 12.34
N LEU A 359 -19.34 -4.22 11.53
CA LEU A 359 -19.79 -4.77 10.25
C LEU A 359 -20.83 -5.88 10.42
N VAL A 360 -20.61 -6.74 11.41
CA VAL A 360 -21.48 -7.89 11.71
C VAL A 360 -22.79 -7.41 12.34
N GLU A 361 -22.71 -6.68 13.45
CA GLU A 361 -23.85 -6.22 14.24
C GLU A 361 -24.67 -5.16 13.49
N GLY A 362 -23.99 -4.28 12.74
CA GLY A 362 -24.64 -3.26 11.92
C GLY A 362 -25.27 -3.79 10.62
N GLY A 363 -25.19 -5.10 10.35
CA GLY A 363 -25.85 -5.72 9.20
C GLY A 363 -25.24 -5.36 7.84
N PHE A 364 -24.04 -4.76 7.80
CA PHE A 364 -23.38 -4.32 6.56
C PHE A 364 -22.98 -5.48 5.65
N TYR A 365 -22.72 -6.65 6.22
CA TYR A 365 -22.52 -7.87 5.42
C TYR A 365 -23.78 -8.28 4.67
N MET A 366 -24.97 -8.03 5.23
CA MET A 366 -26.26 -8.47 4.69
C MET A 366 -26.97 -7.39 3.86
N GLY A 367 -26.39 -6.19 3.75
CA GLY A 367 -27.05 -5.07 3.07
C GLY A 367 -28.25 -4.50 3.83
N LYS A 368 -28.25 -4.63 5.16
CA LYS A 368 -29.38 -4.24 6.03
C LYS A 368 -29.18 -2.88 6.71
N GLU A 369 -28.17 -2.12 6.30
CA GLU A 369 -27.92 -0.76 6.79
C GLU A 369 -28.94 0.27 6.24
N GLY A 370 -30.17 0.22 6.77
CA GLY A 370 -31.27 1.13 6.40
C GLY A 370 -31.83 0.96 4.98
N ASP A 371 -32.74 1.86 4.57
CA ASP A 371 -33.53 1.75 3.32
C ASP A 371 -32.70 1.83 2.01
N ALA A 372 -31.44 2.26 2.09
CA ALA A 372 -30.52 2.38 0.95
C ALA A 372 -29.58 1.17 0.77
N GLY A 373 -29.64 0.17 1.65
CA GLY A 373 -28.65 -0.90 1.77
C GLY A 373 -28.51 -1.83 0.55
N MET A 374 -29.49 -1.89 -0.35
CA MET A 374 -29.40 -2.78 -1.52
C MET A 374 -28.62 -2.20 -2.72
N ASN A 375 -28.56 -0.87 -2.87
CA ASN A 375 -28.00 -0.24 -4.09
C ASN A 375 -26.47 -0.23 -4.14
N ALA A 376 -25.78 -0.29 -3.00
CA ALA A 376 -24.30 -0.34 -2.95
C ALA A 376 -23.73 -1.74 -3.29
N SER A 377 -24.59 -2.72 -3.61
CA SER A 377 -24.23 -4.13 -3.69
C SER A 377 -23.94 -4.66 -5.09
N GLU A 378 -24.09 -3.85 -6.14
CA GLU A 378 -24.00 -4.33 -7.53
C GLU A 378 -22.57 -4.72 -7.95
N CYS A 379 -21.54 -4.19 -7.28
CA CYS A 379 -20.15 -4.46 -7.61
C CYS A 379 -19.49 -5.57 -6.76
N CYS A 380 -20.25 -6.31 -5.95
CA CYS A 380 -19.70 -7.35 -5.06
C CYS A 380 -19.92 -8.75 -5.65
N LEU A 381 -18.86 -9.55 -5.77
CA LEU A 381 -18.97 -10.93 -6.28
C LEU A 381 -20.00 -11.77 -5.52
N ILE A 382 -19.98 -11.75 -4.17
CA ILE A 382 -20.93 -12.52 -3.35
C ILE A 382 -22.38 -12.14 -3.66
N ALA A 383 -22.65 -10.86 -3.89
CA ALA A 383 -23.99 -10.38 -4.22
C ALA A 383 -24.42 -10.84 -5.61
N THR A 384 -23.51 -10.76 -6.59
CA THR A 384 -23.74 -11.26 -7.95
C THR A 384 -24.05 -12.76 -7.96
N GLU A 385 -23.24 -13.55 -7.26
CA GLU A 385 -23.44 -15.00 -7.15
C GLU A 385 -24.73 -15.34 -6.40
N PHE A 386 -25.07 -14.60 -5.35
CA PHE A 386 -26.35 -14.77 -4.65
C PHE A 386 -27.55 -14.49 -5.55
N ARG A 387 -27.50 -13.43 -6.39
CA ARG A 387 -28.55 -13.12 -7.37
C ARG A 387 -28.66 -14.18 -8.48
N ARG A 388 -27.54 -14.74 -8.93
CA ARG A 388 -27.51 -15.80 -9.94
C ARG A 388 -28.12 -17.11 -9.43
N ASN A 389 -27.93 -17.41 -8.15
CA ASN A 389 -28.31 -18.71 -7.56
C ASN A 389 -29.63 -18.68 -6.76
N LEU A 390 -30.27 -17.53 -6.57
CA LEU A 390 -31.63 -17.47 -6.07
C LEU A 390 -32.63 -17.71 -7.22
N PRO A 391 -33.41 -18.80 -7.20
CA PRO A 391 -34.52 -18.95 -8.14
C PRO A 391 -35.51 -17.80 -7.91
N TYR A 392 -36.00 -17.21 -9.00
CA TYR A 392 -37.06 -16.20 -9.02
C TYR A 392 -38.33 -16.75 -8.34
N HIS A 393 -38.42 -16.65 -7.02
CA HIS A 393 -39.63 -16.87 -6.26
C HIS A 393 -39.72 -15.83 -5.15
N TRP A 394 -40.32 -14.69 -5.50
CA TRP A 394 -41.10 -13.87 -4.57
C TRP A 394 -42.45 -13.64 -5.24
#